data_AF-A0A8X8YNS0-F1
#
_entry.id   AF-A0A8X8YNS0-F1
#
_cell.length_a   1.000
_cell.length_b   1.000
_cell.length_c   1.000
_cell.angle_alpha   90.00
_cell.angle_beta   90.00
_cell.angle_gamma   90.00
#
_symmetry.space_group_name_H-M   'P 1'
#
loop_
_entity.id
_entity.type
_entity.pdbx_description
1 polymer ?
#
loop_
_entity_poly.entity_id
_entity_poly.type
_entity_poly.pdbx_seq_one_letter_code
_entity_poly.pdbx_strand_id
1 'polypeptide(L)'
;MCDVFKYDPPNDTTFPHSVYLLPDFWSFQNCDLRRARKIGDVNAGGGDGFEFVLKRWQPYYFACGQHDGIHCKDGLMKFAVWPLIRWFY
;
A
#
# COMPACT_ATOMS: atom_id res chain seq x y z
N MET A 1 2.17 -4.25 15.55
CA MET A 1 1.00 -4.17 14.64
C MET A 1 1.53 -4.34 13.23
N CYS A 2 0.90 -5.19 12.44
CA CYS A 2 1.22 -5.41 11.02
C CYS A 2 -0.06 -5.34 10.20
N ASP A 3 0.08 -4.93 8.96
CA ASP A 3 -0.96 -5.02 7.95
C ASP A 3 -0.59 -6.13 6.97
N VAL A 4 -1.55 -7.00 6.66
CA VAL A 4 -1.40 -8.07 5.66
C VAL A 4 -2.02 -7.59 4.35
N PHE A 5 -1.23 -7.60 3.28
CA PHE A 5 -1.68 -7.25 1.93
C PHE A 5 -1.94 -8.52 1.13
N LYS A 6 -3.20 -8.72 0.74
CA LYS A 6 -3.66 -9.81 -0.14
C LYS A 6 -4.26 -9.22 -1.41
N TYR A 7 -3.82 -9.72 -2.56
CA TYR A 7 -4.36 -9.41 -3.88
C TYR A 7 -3.96 -10.49 -4.88
N ASP A 8 -4.79 -10.68 -5.89
CA ASP A 8 -4.56 -11.71 -6.89
C ASP A 8 -3.31 -11.38 -7.74
N PRO A 9 -2.43 -12.37 -7.98
CA PRO A 9 -1.37 -12.24 -8.97
C PRO A 9 -1.94 -11.95 -10.37
N PRO A 10 -1.20 -11.23 -11.23
CA PRO A 10 -1.66 -10.92 -12.58
C PRO A 10 -1.91 -12.20 -13.41
N ASN A 11 -3.03 -12.23 -14.12
CA ASN A 11 -3.37 -13.25 -15.11
C ASN A 11 -4.11 -12.58 -16.30
N ASP A 12 -4.57 -13.35 -17.28
CA ASP A 12 -5.25 -12.82 -18.49
C ASP A 12 -6.51 -11.97 -18.19
N THR A 13 -7.09 -12.10 -17.00
CA THR A 13 -8.29 -11.41 -16.54
C THR A 13 -8.08 -10.49 -15.32
N THR A 14 -6.96 -10.65 -14.61
CA THR A 14 -6.66 -9.91 -13.38
C THR A 14 -5.57 -8.88 -13.64
N PHE A 15 -5.92 -7.61 -13.45
CA PHE A 15 -4.96 -6.52 -13.55
C PHE A 15 -3.87 -6.65 -12.47
N PRO A 16 -2.61 -6.31 -12.78
CA PRO A 16 -1.54 -6.32 -11.78
C PRO A 16 -1.80 -5.29 -10.67
N HIS A 17 -1.55 -5.69 -9.42
CA HIS A 17 -1.58 -4.80 -8.27
C HIS A 17 -0.22 -4.82 -7.58
N SER A 18 0.25 -3.66 -7.14
CA SER A 18 1.49 -3.55 -6.35
C SER A 18 1.23 -2.65 -5.15
N VAL A 19 2.09 -2.69 -4.15
CA VAL A 19 1.92 -1.86 -2.95
C VAL A 19 3.12 -0.95 -2.81
N TYR A 20 2.83 0.34 -2.74
CA TYR A 20 3.81 1.40 -2.50
C TYR A 20 3.51 2.10 -1.18
N LEU A 21 4.58 2.38 -0.43
CA LEU A 21 4.56 3.23 0.75
C LEU A 21 4.95 4.65 0.34
N LEU A 22 4.04 5.60 0.53
CA LEU A 22 4.25 7.01 0.21
C LEU A 22 4.89 7.75 1.38
N PRO A 23 5.74 8.76 1.10
CA PRO A 23 6.52 9.44 2.13
C PRO A 23 5.70 10.38 3.01
N ASP A 24 4.59 10.92 2.48
CA ASP A 24 3.80 11.97 3.14
C ASP A 24 2.36 12.04 2.63
N PHE A 25 1.53 12.81 3.35
CA PHE A 25 0.11 12.99 3.04
C PHE A 25 -0.12 13.67 1.67
N TRP A 26 0.77 14.58 1.26
CA TRP A 26 0.63 15.27 -0.01
C TRP A 26 0.80 14.32 -1.19
N SER A 27 1.80 13.44 -1.11
CA SER A 27 2.03 12.37 -2.08
C SER A 27 0.83 11.41 -2.11
N PHE A 28 0.27 11.08 -0.96
CA PHE A 28 -0.93 10.23 -0.83
C PHE A 28 -2.20 10.83 -1.46
N GLN A 29 -2.44 12.13 -1.26
CA GLN A 29 -3.60 12.78 -1.86
C GLN A 29 -3.50 12.85 -3.38
N ASN A 30 -2.31 13.20 -3.88
CA ASN A 30 -2.08 13.40 -5.32
C ASN A 30 -1.69 12.12 -6.07
N CYS A 31 -1.54 10.99 -5.38
CA CYS A 31 -0.98 9.76 -5.95
C CYS A 31 0.39 9.96 -6.60
N ASP A 32 1.25 10.79 -5.97
CA ASP A 32 2.62 11.03 -6.44
C ASP A 32 3.55 9.90 -5.99
N LEU A 33 3.88 9.01 -6.93
CA LEU A 33 4.68 7.81 -6.67
C LEU A 33 6.18 8.02 -6.87
N ARG A 34 6.65 9.21 -7.30
CA ARG A 34 8.07 9.45 -7.65
C ARG A 34 9.03 9.17 -6.49
N ARG A 35 8.57 9.39 -5.26
CA ARG A 35 9.33 9.14 -4.02
C ARG A 35 8.78 7.98 -3.20
N ALA A 36 7.80 7.26 -3.75
CA ALA A 36 7.18 6.15 -3.05
C ALA A 36 8.08 4.92 -3.10
N ARG A 37 8.10 4.15 -2.01
CA ARG A 37 8.87 2.92 -1.91
C ARG A 37 7.97 1.74 -2.23
N LYS A 38 8.29 0.96 -3.26
CA LYS A 38 7.63 -0.33 -3.51
C LYS A 38 7.91 -1.28 -2.33
N ILE A 39 6.86 -1.81 -1.73
CA ILE A 39 6.93 -2.78 -0.63
C ILE A 39 6.29 -4.13 -0.98
N GLY A 40 5.48 -4.18 -2.02
CA GLY A 40 4.93 -5.41 -2.61
C GLY A 40 4.93 -5.32 -4.13
N ASP A 41 5.51 -6.31 -4.81
CA ASP A 41 5.43 -6.45 -6.26
C ASP A 41 4.11 -7.10 -6.70
N VAL A 42 3.96 -7.34 -8.00
CA VAL A 42 2.71 -7.85 -8.57
C VAL A 42 2.32 -9.27 -8.13
N ASN A 43 3.29 -10.05 -7.64
CA ASN A 43 3.05 -11.42 -7.19
C ASN A 43 3.03 -11.55 -5.66
N ALA A 44 3.54 -10.54 -4.93
CA ALA A 44 3.68 -10.58 -3.48
C ALA A 44 2.35 -10.75 -2.73
N GLY A 45 1.21 -10.36 -3.32
CA GLY A 45 -0.11 -10.48 -2.71
C GLY A 45 -0.75 -11.87 -2.80
N GLY A 46 -0.16 -12.80 -3.57
CA GLY A 46 -0.72 -14.13 -3.80
C GLY A 46 -0.66 -15.03 -2.56
N GLY A 47 -1.54 -16.05 -2.52
CA GLY A 47 -1.60 -17.01 -1.42
C GLY A 47 -1.97 -16.36 -0.09
N ASP A 48 -1.04 -16.41 0.88
CA ASP A 48 -1.20 -15.75 2.17
C ASP A 48 -0.91 -14.24 2.15
N GLY A 49 -0.49 -13.71 1.00
CA GLY A 49 -0.10 -12.32 0.85
C GLY A 49 1.23 -12.03 1.53
N PHE A 50 1.47 -10.76 1.84
CA PHE A 50 2.68 -10.36 2.57
C PHE A 50 2.37 -9.38 3.69
N GLU A 51 3.20 -9.42 4.74
CA GLU A 51 3.08 -8.57 5.91
C GLU A 51 3.96 -7.32 5.81
N PHE A 52 3.40 -6.18 6.20
CA PHE A 52 4.16 -4.97 6.48
C PHE A 52 4.06 -4.61 7.96
N VAL A 53 5.20 -4.57 8.65
CA VAL A 53 5.26 -4.23 10.07
C VAL A 53 5.28 -2.71 10.27
N LEU A 54 4.32 -2.19 11.03
CA LEU A 54 4.23 -0.79 11.42
C LEU A 54 5.18 -0.52 12.61
N LYS A 55 6.43 -0.16 12.32
CA LYS A 55 7.51 -0.03 13.31
C LYS A 55 7.53 1.28 14.10
N ARG A 56 6.85 2.33 13.62
CA ARG A 56 6.91 3.69 14.18
C ARG A 56 5.52 4.22 14.49
N TRP A 57 5.43 5.09 15.49
CA TRP A 57 4.22 5.86 15.76
C TRP A 57 4.13 7.04 14.80
N GLN A 58 3.60 6.80 13.61
CA GLN A 58 3.40 7.79 12.56
C GLN A 58 2.31 7.30 11.59
N PRO A 59 1.67 8.17 10.80
CA PRO A 59 0.83 7.70 9.71
C PRO A 59 1.66 6.98 8.63
N TYR A 60 1.09 5.92 8.08
CA TYR A 60 1.58 5.18 6.93
C TYR A 60 0.58 5.33 5.80
N TYR A 61 1.07 5.65 4.61
CA TYR A 61 0.25 5.87 3.42
C TYR A 61 0.56 4.80 2.38
N PHE A 62 -0.41 3.96 2.08
CA PHE A 62 -0.27 2.89 1.11
C PHE A 62 -1.09 3.20 -0.14
N ALA A 63 -0.55 2.87 -1.32
CA ALA A 63 -1.31 2.94 -2.56
C ALA A 63 -0.83 1.91 -3.59
N CYS A 64 -1.69 1.64 -4.57
CA CYS A 64 -1.34 0.87 -5.74
C CYS A 64 -0.54 1.71 -6.74
N GLY A 65 0.63 1.20 -7.14
CA GLY A 65 1.52 1.89 -8.07
C GLY A 65 1.32 1.56 -9.53
N GLN A 66 0.36 0.69 -9.86
CA GLN A 66 0.18 0.21 -11.23
C GLN A 66 -0.45 1.28 -12.13
N HIS A 67 -0.13 1.19 -13.43
CA HIS A 67 -0.63 2.09 -14.47
C HIS A 67 -0.31 3.56 -14.13
N ASP A 68 0.95 3.84 -13.76
CA ASP A 68 1.43 5.17 -13.37
C ASP A 68 0.55 5.87 -12.31
N GLY A 69 -0.04 5.09 -11.40
CA GLY A 69 -0.88 5.59 -10.31
C GLY A 69 -2.35 5.75 -10.64
N ILE A 70 -2.83 5.31 -11.81
CA ILE A 70 -4.27 5.30 -12.16
C ILE A 70 -5.07 4.48 -11.14
N HIS A 71 -4.57 3.33 -10.69
CA HIS A 71 -5.24 2.53 -9.66
C HIS A 71 -5.38 3.30 -8.33
N CYS A 72 -4.40 4.15 -7.98
CA CYS A 72 -4.47 5.01 -6.81
C CYS A 72 -5.46 6.17 -6.99
N LYS A 73 -5.44 6.83 -8.15
CA LYS A 73 -6.15 8.09 -8.40
C LYS A 73 -7.62 7.87 -8.73
N ASP A 74 -7.89 6.99 -9.69
CA ASP A 74 -9.23 6.76 -10.24
C ASP A 74 -9.86 5.53 -9.59
N GLY A 75 -9.06 4.48 -9.36
CA GLY A 75 -9.50 3.26 -8.65
C GLY A 75 -9.57 3.41 -7.13
N LEU A 76 -9.12 4.54 -6.57
CA LEU A 76 -9.05 4.80 -5.13
C LEU A 76 -8.34 3.69 -4.33
N MET A 77 -7.44 2.93 -4.96
CA MET A 77 -6.66 1.87 -4.32
C MET A 77 -5.54 2.47 -3.48
N LYS A 78 -5.93 3.11 -2.38
CA LYS A 78 -5.07 3.77 -1.42
C LYS A 78 -5.73 3.79 -0.06
N PHE A 79 -4.94 3.67 0.99
CA PHE A 79 -5.42 3.80 2.36
C PHE A 79 -4.30 4.31 3.28
N ALA A 80 -4.71 4.83 4.44
CA ALA A 80 -3.79 5.31 5.47
C ALA A 80 -4.05 4.58 6.78
N VAL A 81 -2.99 4.23 7.49
CA VAL A 81 -3.06 3.62 8.82
C VAL A 81 -2.18 4.42 9.78
N TRP A 82 -2.68 4.71 10.96
CA TRP A 82 -1.89 5.26 12.06
C TRP A 82 -1.94 4.27 13.23
N PRO A 83 -0.85 3.56 13.53
CA PRO A 83 -0.82 2.70 14.71
C PRO A 83 -1.01 3.55 15.95
N LEU A 84 -2.03 3.27 16.76
CA LEU A 84 -2.21 3.96 18.03
C LEU A 84 -1.30 3.33 19.09
N ILE A 85 -0.66 4.17 19.91
CA ILE A 85 0.06 3.68 21.09
C ILE A 85 -1.00 3.09 22.02
N ARG A 86 -0.94 1.78 22.27
CA ARG A 86 -1.71 1.18 23.36
C ARG A 86 -1.09 1.66 24.67
N TRP A 87 -1.66 2.71 25.27
CA TRP A 87 -1.46 2.96 26.69
C TRP A 87 -2.15 1.82 27.44
N PHE A 88 -1.36 1.00 28.13
CA PHE A 88 -1.87 -0.08 28.98
C PHE A 88 -2.80 0.53 30.05
N TYR A 89 -4.01 0.00 30.15
CA TYR A 89 -4.81 -0.02 31.38
C TYR A 89 -4.67 -1.40 31.98
#